data_AF-A0A920LC79-F1
#
_entry.id   AF-A0A920LC79-F1
#
_cell.length_a   1.000
_cell.length_b   1.000
_cell.length_c   1.000
_cell.angle_alpha   90.00
_cell.angle_beta   90.00
_cell.angle_gamma   90.00
#
_symmetry.space_group_name_H-M   'P 1'
#
loop_
_entity.id
_entity.type
_entity.pdbx_description
1 polymer ?
#
loop_
_entity_poly.entity_id
_entity_poly.type
_entity_poly.pdbx_seq_one_letter_code
_entity_poly.pdbx_strand_id
1 'polypeptide(L)'
;MRHIRSLLFSVFMFIASLSFATEENAHKELIFITSEYCPFCEAWEQDIGSLYHRTTYAKQAPLRRIDITEVEFELPEIVEDVVGTPTFLIFRMGTKLDE
;
A
#
# COMPACT_ATOMS: atom_id res chain seq x y z
N MET A 1 -29.39 20.77 -39.66
CA MET A 1 -29.76 20.70 -38.22
C MET A 1 -29.79 19.28 -37.64
N ARG A 2 -30.33 18.27 -38.34
CA ARG A 2 -30.41 16.88 -37.85
C ARG A 2 -29.04 16.18 -37.71
N HIS A 3 -28.13 16.40 -38.67
CA HIS A 3 -26.76 15.87 -38.63
C HIS A 3 -25.87 16.54 -37.57
N ILE A 4 -26.09 17.83 -37.30
CA ILE A 4 -25.35 18.57 -36.26
C ILE A 4 -25.73 18.11 -34.84
N ARG A 5 -27.02 17.80 -34.62
CA ARG A 5 -27.50 17.20 -33.36
C ARG A 5 -26.97 15.78 -33.18
N SER A 6 -26.87 15.00 -34.26
CA SER A 6 -26.29 13.65 -34.24
C SER A 6 -24.78 13.67 -33.93
N LEU A 7 -24.03 14.63 -34.50
CA LEU A 7 -22.61 14.82 -34.23
C LEU A 7 -22.37 15.26 -32.78
N LEU A 8 -23.15 16.21 -32.28
CA LEU A 8 -23.08 16.65 -30.88
C LEU A 8 -23.37 15.52 -29.89
N PHE A 9 -24.36 14.67 -30.20
CA PHE A 9 -24.70 13.52 -29.36
C PHE A 9 -23.58 12.46 -29.34
N SER A 10 -22.94 12.20 -30.49
CA SER A 10 -21.85 11.22 -30.59
C SER A 10 -20.57 11.70 -29.89
N VAL A 11 -20.27 13.01 -29.94
CA VAL A 11 -19.13 13.61 -29.22
C VAL A 11 -19.37 13.58 -27.71
N PHE A 12 -20.59 13.89 -27.25
CA PHE A 12 -20.94 13.80 -25.84
C PHE A 12 -20.82 12.38 -25.30
N MET A 13 -21.26 11.38 -26.07
CA MET A 13 -21.14 9.96 -25.73
C MET A 13 -19.67 9.48 -25.70
N PHE A 14 -18.82 10.03 -26.59
CA PHE A 14 -17.38 9.73 -26.60
C PHE A 14 -16.65 10.35 -25.40
N ILE A 15 -16.96 11.60 -25.04
CA ILE A 15 -16.36 12.29 -23.88
C ILE A 15 -16.79 11.61 -22.57
N ALA A 16 -18.05 11.18 -22.44
CA ALA A 16 -18.53 10.45 -21.26
C ALA A 16 -17.81 9.11 -21.04
N SER A 17 -17.23 8.52 -22.08
CA SER A 17 -16.46 7.27 -21.99
C SER A 17 -15.00 7.44 -21.57
N LEU A 18 -14.47 8.67 -21.51
CA LEU A 18 -13.11 8.91 -21.00
C LEU A 18 -13.04 9.01 -19.46
N SER A 19 -14.17 9.02 -18.76
CA SER A 19 -14.23 9.20 -17.29
C SER A 19 -14.01 7.91 -16.49
N PHE A 20 -13.49 6.84 -17.09
CA PHE A 20 -13.21 5.60 -16.34
C PHE A 20 -12.00 5.79 -15.41
N ALA A 21 -12.35 5.93 -14.12
CA ALA A 21 -11.58 5.58 -12.94
C ALA A 21 -10.15 6.13 -12.84
N THR A 22 -10.01 7.27 -12.15
CA THR A 22 -8.85 7.45 -11.29
C THR A 22 -8.96 6.44 -10.15
N GLU A 23 -8.40 5.26 -10.33
CA GLU A 23 -8.15 4.36 -9.21
C GLU A 23 -7.13 5.11 -8.33
N GLU A 24 -7.58 5.69 -7.22
CA GLU A 24 -6.69 6.16 -6.17
C GLU A 24 -5.92 4.91 -5.73
N ASN A 25 -4.73 4.73 -6.30
CA ASN A 25 -3.85 3.61 -6.02
C ASN A 25 -3.37 3.80 -4.57
N ALA A 26 -4.22 3.41 -3.63
CA ALA A 26 -3.90 3.43 -2.23
C ALA A 26 -2.70 2.49 -2.05
N HIS A 27 -1.52 3.09 -1.84
CA HIS A 27 -0.26 2.36 -1.78
C HIS A 27 -0.31 1.48 -0.53
N LYS A 28 -0.30 0.16 -0.74
CA LYS A 28 -0.26 -0.81 0.36
C LYS A 28 1.17 -1.25 0.58
N GLU A 29 1.57 -1.36 1.83
CA GLU A 29 2.88 -1.83 2.24
C GLU A 29 2.73 -2.94 3.28
N LEU A 30 3.64 -3.90 3.25
CA LEU A 30 3.89 -4.78 4.39
C LEU A 30 5.00 -4.12 5.21
N ILE A 31 4.62 -3.50 6.31
CA ILE A 31 5.56 -2.99 7.30
C ILE A 31 6.03 -4.17 8.15
N PHE A 32 7.34 -4.37 8.22
CA PHE A 32 7.99 -5.29 9.13
C PHE A 32 8.77 -4.48 10.17
N ILE A 33 8.25 -4.45 11.41
CA ILE A 33 8.95 -3.86 12.55
C ILE A 33 9.97 -4.88 13.07
N THR A 34 11.23 -4.45 13.07
CA THR A 34 12.40 -5.28 13.37
C THR A 34 13.27 -4.66 14.47
N SER A 35 14.27 -5.39 14.92
CA SER A 35 15.32 -4.91 15.82
C SER A 35 16.57 -5.77 15.63
N GLU A 36 17.76 -5.18 15.78
CA GLU A 36 19.03 -5.92 15.76
C GLU A 36 19.13 -6.98 16.88
N TYR A 37 18.35 -6.82 17.96
CA TYR A 37 18.35 -7.75 19.11
C TYR A 37 17.27 -8.84 19.01
N CYS A 38 16.66 -9.04 17.85
CA CYS A 38 15.53 -9.94 17.64
C CYS A 38 15.93 -11.18 16.80
N PRO A 39 16.18 -12.35 17.42
CA PRO A 39 16.55 -13.57 16.69
C PRO A 39 15.47 -14.06 15.72
N PHE A 40 14.19 -13.83 16.04
CA PHE A 40 13.09 -14.20 15.16
C PHE A 40 13.01 -13.29 13.92
N CYS A 41 13.44 -12.05 14.05
CA CYS A 41 13.55 -11.12 12.94
C CYS A 41 14.66 -11.55 11.98
N GLU A 42 15.81 -11.96 12.52
CA GLU A 42 16.91 -12.54 11.74
C GLU A 42 16.48 -13.82 10.99
N ALA A 43 15.80 -14.74 11.69
CA ALA A 43 15.28 -15.96 11.07
C ALA A 43 14.31 -15.66 9.92
N TRP A 44 13.40 -14.68 10.10
CA TRP A 44 12.46 -14.30 9.06
C TRP A 44 13.16 -13.66 7.84
N GLU A 45 14.18 -12.83 8.04
CA GLU A 45 14.96 -12.25 6.94
C GLU A 45 15.71 -13.32 6.13
N GLN A 46 16.28 -14.30 6.83
CA GLN A 46 16.98 -15.42 6.21
C GLN A 46 16.04 -16.24 5.31
N ASP A 47 14.85 -16.57 5.82
CA ASP A 47 13.93 -17.47 5.13
C ASP A 47 13.06 -16.77 4.09
N ILE A 48 12.56 -15.57 4.41
CA ILE A 48 11.52 -14.88 3.65
C ILE A 48 11.97 -13.49 3.20
N GLY A 49 12.48 -12.65 4.11
CA GLY A 49 12.68 -11.22 3.84
C GLY A 49 13.62 -10.93 2.67
N SER A 50 14.70 -11.70 2.54
CA SER A 50 15.64 -11.60 1.41
C SER A 50 15.02 -11.97 0.05
N LEU A 51 14.03 -12.86 0.04
CA LEU A 51 13.36 -13.35 -1.16
C LEU A 51 11.98 -12.73 -1.40
N TYR A 52 11.44 -11.97 -0.43
CA TYR A 52 10.06 -11.48 -0.45
C TYR A 52 9.74 -10.72 -1.74
N HIS A 53 10.66 -9.90 -2.24
CA HIS A 53 10.54 -9.13 -3.49
C HIS A 53 10.22 -9.97 -4.73
N ARG A 54 10.45 -11.29 -4.69
CA ARG A 54 10.18 -12.23 -5.79
C ARG A 54 8.78 -12.83 -5.73
N THR A 55 8.08 -12.65 -4.62
CA THR A 55 6.74 -13.21 -4.42
C THR A 55 5.69 -12.41 -5.19
N THR A 56 4.54 -13.03 -5.44
CA THR A 56 3.37 -12.32 -5.95
C THR A 56 2.82 -11.32 -4.93
N TYR A 57 3.01 -11.56 -3.63
CA TYR A 57 2.59 -10.69 -2.54
C TYR A 57 3.33 -9.34 -2.56
N ALA A 58 4.63 -9.34 -2.85
CA ALA A 58 5.42 -8.10 -2.94
C ALA A 58 4.94 -7.13 -4.02
N LYS A 59 4.23 -7.61 -5.05
CA LYS A 59 3.59 -6.75 -6.05
C LYS A 59 2.38 -6.00 -5.50
N GLN A 60 1.71 -6.57 -4.51
CA GLN A 60 0.51 -6.02 -3.88
C GLN A 60 0.82 -5.21 -2.63
N ALA A 61 1.86 -5.60 -1.91
CA ALA A 61 2.33 -4.96 -0.68
C ALA A 61 3.87 -5.08 -0.62
N PRO A 62 4.60 -4.11 -1.18
CA PRO A 62 6.05 -4.05 -1.03
C PRO A 62 6.45 -4.04 0.45
N LEU A 63 7.54 -4.73 0.75
CA LEU A 63 8.05 -4.85 2.12
C LEU A 63 8.85 -3.60 2.49
N ARG A 64 8.49 -2.98 3.61
CA ARG A 64 9.23 -1.89 4.25
C ARG A 64 9.66 -2.35 5.63
N ARG A 65 10.93 -2.10 5.97
CA ARG A 65 11.54 -2.49 7.25
C ARG A 65 11.73 -1.24 8.09
N ILE A 66 11.33 -1.30 9.36
CA ILE A 66 11.48 -0.19 10.29
C ILE A 66 12.03 -0.76 11.59
N ASP A 67 13.09 -0.15 12.12
CA ASP A 67 13.57 -0.52 13.45
C ASP A 67 12.55 -0.05 14.50
N ILE A 68 12.32 -0.85 15.54
CA ILE A 68 11.34 -0.53 16.59
C ILE A 68 11.61 0.84 17.25
N THR A 69 12.87 1.30 17.28
CA THR A 69 13.24 2.61 17.82
C THR A 69 12.80 3.79 16.94
N GLU A 70 12.47 3.53 15.66
CA GLU A 70 12.09 4.55 14.67
C GLU A 70 10.57 4.64 14.46
N VAL A 71 9.80 3.71 15.04
CA VAL A 71 8.34 3.59 14.83
C VAL A 71 7.59 4.87 15.16
N GLU A 72 7.94 5.55 16.25
CA GLU A 72 7.28 6.80 16.65
C GLU A 72 7.45 7.93 15.62
N PHE A 73 8.58 7.94 14.91
CA PHE A 73 8.88 8.96 13.91
C PHE A 73 8.31 8.61 12.54
N GLU A 74 8.36 7.33 12.15
CA GLU A 74 7.93 6.90 10.82
C GLU A 74 6.44 6.55 10.74
N LEU A 75 5.85 6.11 11.84
CA LEU A 75 4.49 5.56 11.92
C LEU A 75 3.75 6.03 13.18
N PRO A 76 3.66 7.35 13.44
CA PRO A 76 3.07 7.90 14.65
C PRO A 76 1.60 7.48 14.89
N GLU A 77 0.88 7.12 13.82
CA GLU A 77 -0.54 6.73 13.87
C GLU A 77 -0.78 5.32 14.43
N ILE A 78 0.23 4.45 14.43
CA ILE A 78 0.09 3.03 14.78
C ILE A 78 1.10 2.58 15.84
N VAL A 79 1.76 3.52 16.51
CA VAL A 79 2.78 3.23 17.55
C VAL A 79 2.20 2.37 18.67
N GLU A 80 0.95 2.64 19.07
CA GLU A 80 0.28 1.92 20.15
C GLU A 80 0.04 0.43 19.81
N ASP A 81 -0.02 0.09 18.52
CA ASP A 81 -0.19 -1.29 18.06
C ASP A 81 1.14 -2.07 18.04
N VAL A 82 2.28 -1.38 18.19
CA VAL A 82 3.62 -1.98 18.12
C VAL A 82 4.19 -2.15 19.52
N VAL A 83 3.96 -3.33 20.11
CA VAL A 83 4.45 -3.68 21.45
C VAL A 83 5.78 -4.45 21.46
N GLY A 84 6.30 -4.85 20.30
CA GLY A 84 7.51 -5.64 20.20
C GLY A 84 7.89 -6.05 18.77
N THR A 85 8.91 -6.89 18.67
CA THR A 85 9.44 -7.42 17.41
C THR A 85 9.43 -8.95 17.40
N PRO A 86 9.25 -9.61 16.23
CA PRO A 86 8.82 -9.01 14.97
C PRO A 86 7.33 -8.64 14.99
N THR A 87 6.96 -7.52 14.37
CA THR A 87 5.55 -7.16 14.12
C THR A 87 5.34 -6.90 12.63
N PHE A 88 4.24 -7.41 12.07
CA PHE A 88 3.91 -7.26 10.65
C PHE A 88 2.58 -6.54 10.49
N LEU A 89 2.57 -5.42 9.77
CA LEU A 89 1.39 -4.59 9.57
C LEU A 89 1.16 -4.37 8.08
N ILE A 90 -0.08 -4.47 7.63
CA ILE A 90 -0.46 -4.03 6.29
C ILE A 90 -0.88 -2.57 6.39
N PHE A 91 -0.02 -1.68 5.94
CA PHE A 91 -0.28 -0.25 5.94
C PHE A 91 -0.84 0.17 4.59
N ARG A 92 -1.82 1.09 4.57
CA ARG A 92 -2.41 1.63 3.34
C ARG A 92 -2.40 3.15 3.41
N MET A 93 -1.65 3.78 2.52
CA MET A 93 -1.73 5.24 2.32
C MET A 93 -2.99 5.59 1.54
N GLY A 94 -3.93 6.27 2.19
CA GLY A 94 -5.23 6.70 1.66
C GLY A 94 -6.11 7.18 2.82
N THR A 95 -7.16 7.96 2.52
CA THR A 95 -8.05 8.53 3.56
C THR A 95 -8.57 7.45 4.51
N LYS A 96 -8.20 7.62 5.79
CA LYS A 96 -8.68 6.97 7.00
C LYS A 96 -9.76 5.90 6.78
N LEU A 97 -9.41 4.63 7.02
CA LEU A 97 -10.41 3.61 7.30
C LEU A 97 -10.87 3.84 8.74
N ASP A 98 -11.93 4.64 8.91
CA ASP A 98 -12.74 4.55 10.11
C ASP A 98 -13.38 3.14 10.11
N GLU A 99 -13.01 2.35 11.13
CA GLU A 99 -13.52 1.05 11.62
C GLU A 99 -14.40 0.16 10.71
#